data_AF-A0A4R8R8L2-F1
#
_entry.id   AF-A0A4R8R8L2-F1
#
_cell.length_a   1.000
_cell.length_b   1.000
_cell.length_c   1.000
_cell.angle_alpha   90.00
_cell.angle_beta   90.00
_cell.angle_gamma   90.00
#
_symmetry.space_group_name_H-M   'P 1'
#
loop_
_entity.id
_entity.type
_entity.pdbx_description
1 polymer ?
#
loop_
_entity_poly.entity_id
_entity_poly.type
_entity_poly.pdbx_seq_one_letter_code
_entity_poly.pdbx_strand_id
1 'polypeptide(L)'
;MRSGCPGWPGEGWWPGVCLSVCNDRPMWGRKSVEKAHAHCRNNRVALSRSDVCGCFYCLAIYSPSAITEWTDYDDSALCPKCGIDSVLAEDSGYPITEVFLTRMYARWFAIVHRVDGGQS
;
A
#
# COMPACT_ATOMS: atom_id res chain seq x y z
N MET A 1 45.20 -36.84 7.66
CA MET A 1 45.10 -37.11 6.21
C MET A 1 43.86 -36.43 5.67
N ARG A 2 43.98 -35.66 4.58
CA ARG A 2 42.86 -35.04 3.86
C ARG A 2 42.20 -36.08 2.95
N SER A 3 40.88 -36.03 2.86
CA SER A 3 40.06 -36.39 1.70
C SER A 3 39.05 -35.25 1.61
N GLY A 4 39.07 -34.30 0.66
CA GLY A 4 39.37 -34.41 -0.76
C GLY A 4 38.05 -34.28 -1.52
N CYS A 5 37.47 -33.08 -1.55
CA CYS A 5 36.25 -32.80 -2.33
C CYS A 5 36.60 -32.68 -3.82
N PRO A 6 35.88 -33.36 -4.74
CA PRO A 6 36.13 -33.21 -6.16
C PRO A 6 35.59 -31.86 -6.65
N GLY A 7 36.44 -31.15 -7.37
CA GLY A 7 36.18 -29.83 -7.93
C GLY A 7 35.31 -29.84 -9.18
N TRP A 8 34.73 -28.68 -9.44
CA TRP A 8 34.15 -28.32 -10.74
C TRP A 8 35.04 -27.23 -11.35
N PRO A 9 35.57 -27.39 -12.58
CA PRO A 9 36.45 -26.40 -13.20
C PRO A 9 35.60 -25.43 -14.03
N GLY A 10 35.93 -24.14 -13.98
CA GLY A 10 35.23 -23.15 -14.80
C GLY A 10 35.30 -21.72 -14.30
N GLU A 11 36.51 -21.28 -13.92
CA GLU A 11 37.09 -19.94 -14.05
C GLU A 11 36.14 -18.73 -14.24
N GLY A 12 36.15 -17.81 -13.29
CA GLY A 12 35.56 -16.47 -13.44
C GLY A 12 35.74 -15.59 -12.20
N TRP A 13 36.98 -15.38 -11.77
CA TRP A 13 37.33 -14.45 -10.70
C TRP A 13 36.95 -13.01 -11.09
N TRP A 14 35.88 -12.47 -10.52
CA TRP A 14 35.68 -11.02 -10.41
C TRP A 14 35.93 -10.62 -8.95
N PRO A 15 36.93 -9.77 -8.66
CA PRO A 15 37.12 -9.21 -7.35
C PRO A 15 36.11 -8.07 -7.16
N GLY A 16 35.24 -8.18 -6.15
CA GLY A 16 34.55 -7.02 -5.58
C GLY A 16 33.21 -6.61 -6.22
N VAL A 17 32.15 -7.39 -6.01
CA VAL A 17 30.79 -6.84 -5.94
C VAL A 17 30.13 -7.28 -4.63
N CYS A 18 29.73 -6.26 -3.88
CA CYS A 18 29.07 -6.27 -2.59
C CYS A 18 27.95 -7.32 -2.42
N LEU A 19 27.86 -7.82 -1.18
CA LEU A 19 26.66 -8.27 -0.48
C LEU A 19 25.34 -7.72 -1.08
N SER A 20 24.58 -8.52 -1.83
CA SER A 20 23.12 -8.38 -1.99
C SER A 20 22.58 -9.38 -3.03
N VAL A 21 22.21 -10.58 -2.59
CA VAL A 21 21.01 -11.20 -3.15
C VAL A 21 19.92 -10.82 -2.17
N CYS A 22 19.37 -9.62 -2.32
CA CYS A 22 18.28 -9.15 -1.49
C CYS A 22 17.18 -10.21 -1.51
N ASN A 23 16.97 -10.77 -0.33
CA ASN A 23 15.77 -11.45 0.06
C ASN A 23 14.61 -10.43 0.04
N ASP A 24 14.21 -9.96 -1.14
CA ASP A 24 13.08 -9.03 -1.31
C ASP A 24 11.77 -9.81 -1.27
N ARG A 25 11.54 -10.52 -0.16
CA ARG A 25 10.19 -10.87 0.26
C ARG A 25 9.74 -9.65 1.08
N PRO A 26 8.89 -8.74 0.56
CA PRO A 26 8.47 -7.59 1.33
C PRO A 26 7.85 -8.12 2.61
N MET A 27 8.39 -7.71 3.75
CA MET A 27 7.92 -8.04 5.10
C MET A 27 6.57 -7.35 5.38
N TRP A 28 5.62 -7.48 4.45
CA TRP A 28 4.24 -7.11 4.70
C TRP A 28 3.59 -8.24 5.50
N GLY A 29 3.86 -8.25 6.80
CA GLY A 29 3.07 -9.03 7.76
C GLY A 29 1.58 -8.81 7.49
N ARG A 30 0.73 -9.78 7.84
CA ARG A 30 -0.73 -9.74 7.65
C ARG A 30 -1.35 -8.56 8.42
N LYS A 31 -1.18 -7.31 7.95
CA LYS A 31 -1.83 -6.13 8.51
C LYS A 31 -3.33 -6.31 8.30
N SER A 32 -4.09 -6.12 9.38
CA SER A 32 -5.55 -6.29 9.38
C SER A 32 -6.18 -5.12 8.65
N VAL A 33 -7.00 -5.45 7.65
CA VAL A 33 -7.76 -4.45 6.90
C VAL A 33 -8.86 -3.84 7.79
N GLU A 34 -9.38 -4.60 8.74
CA GLU A 34 -10.40 -4.17 9.71
C GLU A 34 -9.89 -3.08 10.62
N LYS A 35 -8.66 -3.24 11.13
CA LYS A 35 -8.01 -2.20 11.93
C LYS A 35 -7.66 -0.98 11.09
N ALA A 36 -7.23 -1.18 9.84
CA ALA A 36 -6.92 -0.08 8.92
C ALA A 36 -8.15 0.81 8.68
N HIS A 37 -9.34 0.22 8.54
CA HIS A 37 -10.57 0.98 8.33
C HIS A 37 -10.86 2.02 9.43
N ALA A 38 -10.42 1.80 10.68
CA ALA A 38 -10.59 2.80 11.73
C ALA A 38 -9.81 4.10 11.46
N HIS A 39 -8.76 4.05 10.63
CA HIS A 39 -7.88 5.18 10.33
C HIS A 39 -8.33 6.02 9.14
N CYS A 40 -9.45 5.70 8.49
CA CYS A 40 -10.04 6.60 7.48
C CYS A 40 -10.90 7.71 8.10
N ARG A 41 -11.26 7.57 9.38
CA ARG A 41 -12.02 8.56 10.15
C ARG A 41 -11.08 9.48 10.93
N ASN A 42 -11.37 10.78 10.98
CA ASN A 42 -10.58 11.78 11.69
C ASN A 42 -9.08 11.69 11.38
N ASN A 43 -8.81 11.59 10.08
CA ASN A 43 -7.48 11.28 9.55
C ASN A 43 -6.69 12.54 9.17
N ARG A 44 -7.20 13.74 9.44
CA ARG A 44 -6.55 15.02 9.11
C ARG A 44 -5.13 15.15 9.65
N VAL A 45 -4.92 14.78 10.90
CA VAL A 45 -3.58 14.83 11.52
C VAL A 45 -2.64 13.82 10.87
N ALA A 46 -3.09 12.58 10.65
CA ALA A 46 -2.27 11.55 10.02
C ALA A 46 -1.91 11.92 8.57
N LEU A 47 -2.85 12.49 7.82
CA LEU A 47 -2.64 12.98 6.46
C LEU A 47 -1.65 14.14 6.40
N SER A 48 -1.69 15.05 7.39
CA SER A 48 -0.73 16.16 7.46
C SER A 48 0.72 15.71 7.73
N ARG A 49 0.90 14.50 8.26
CA ARG A 49 2.20 13.89 8.58
C ARG A 49 2.65 12.86 7.55
N SER A 50 1.82 12.58 6.55
CA SER A 50 2.10 11.60 5.52
C SER A 50 2.55 12.29 4.25
N ASP A 51 3.47 11.66 3.53
CA ASP A 51 3.83 12.11 2.18
C ASP A 51 2.89 11.51 1.13
N VAL A 52 2.33 10.33 1.42
CA VAL A 52 1.42 9.60 0.55
C VAL A 52 0.13 9.20 1.28
N CYS A 53 -0.97 9.21 0.54
CA CYS A 53 -2.25 8.66 0.97
C CYS A 53 -2.92 7.91 -0.17
N GLY A 54 -3.88 7.06 0.16
CA GLY A 54 -4.58 6.25 -0.83
C GLY A 54 -6.05 6.10 -0.51
N CYS A 55 -6.88 6.13 -1.55
CA CYS A 55 -8.29 5.82 -1.45
C CYS A 55 -8.52 4.34 -1.73
N PHE A 56 -9.12 3.61 -0.78
CA PHE A 56 -9.42 2.18 -0.99
C PHE A 56 -10.73 1.93 -1.74
N TYR A 57 -11.46 2.97 -2.15
CA TYR A 57 -12.62 2.85 -3.02
C TYR A 57 -12.23 2.86 -4.51
N CYS A 58 -11.54 3.92 -4.95
CA CYS A 58 -11.10 4.06 -6.34
C CYS A 58 -9.66 3.58 -6.58
N LEU A 59 -9.00 3.06 -5.55
CA LEU A 59 -7.61 2.56 -5.57
C LEU A 59 -6.55 3.61 -5.94
N ALA A 60 -6.91 4.89 -5.97
CA ALA A 60 -5.99 5.97 -6.29
C ALA A 60 -5.01 6.23 -5.14
N ILE A 61 -3.73 6.39 -5.49
CA ILE A 61 -2.65 6.79 -4.57
C ILE A 61 -2.17 8.19 -4.98
N TYR A 62 -2.10 9.11 -4.03
CA TYR A 62 -1.80 10.52 -4.29
C TYR A 62 -1.23 11.22 -3.05
N SER A 63 -0.69 12.44 -3.24
CA SER A 63 -0.22 13.26 -2.13
C SER A 63 -1.40 13.83 -1.33
N PRO A 64 -1.34 13.85 0.02
CA PRO A 64 -2.38 14.47 0.86
C PRO A 64 -2.67 15.92 0.51
N SER A 65 -1.70 16.63 -0.09
CA SER A 65 -1.84 17.99 -0.62
C SER A 65 -3.00 18.16 -1.63
N ALA A 66 -3.40 17.07 -2.30
CA ALA A 66 -4.50 17.09 -3.26
C ALA A 66 -5.89 17.08 -2.60
N ILE A 67 -5.97 16.86 -1.28
CA ILE A 67 -7.22 16.81 -0.54
C ILE A 67 -7.68 18.23 -0.23
N THR A 68 -8.73 18.66 -0.91
CA THR A 68 -9.33 19.99 -0.74
C THR A 68 -10.57 19.96 0.15
N GLU A 69 -11.24 18.82 0.24
CA GLU A 69 -12.53 18.66 0.90
C GLU A 69 -12.46 17.68 2.07
N TRP A 70 -13.22 17.99 3.11
CA TRP A 70 -13.25 17.28 4.39
C TRP A 70 -14.69 17.16 4.87
N THR A 71 -15.03 16.09 5.58
CA THR A 71 -16.36 15.94 6.18
C THR A 71 -16.53 16.90 7.36
N ASP A 72 -17.69 17.56 7.46
CA ASP A 72 -17.97 18.57 8.50
C ASP A 72 -17.92 18.06 9.94
N TYR A 73 -18.17 16.76 10.16
CA TYR A 73 -18.34 16.20 11.51
C TYR A 73 -17.08 15.57 12.10
N ASP A 74 -16.25 14.95 11.26
CA ASP A 74 -15.17 14.07 11.73
C ASP A 74 -13.81 14.41 11.14
N ASP A 75 -13.65 15.53 10.42
CA ASP A 75 -12.37 15.88 9.75
C ASP A 75 -11.80 14.71 8.92
N SER A 76 -12.67 13.93 8.29
CA SER A 76 -12.29 12.82 7.43
C SER A 76 -12.09 13.36 6.02
N ALA A 77 -10.95 13.06 5.41
CA ALA A 77 -10.64 13.51 4.06
C ALA A 77 -11.56 12.88 3.02
N LEU A 78 -12.07 13.71 2.12
CA LEU A 78 -12.74 13.24 0.91
C LEU A 78 -11.72 13.04 -0.20
N CYS A 79 -11.83 11.90 -0.90
CA CYS A 79 -10.95 11.62 -2.02
C CYS A 79 -11.20 12.61 -3.17
N PRO A 80 -10.19 13.33 -3.70
CA PRO A 80 -10.37 14.28 -4.80
C PRO A 80 -10.69 13.61 -6.15
N LYS A 81 -10.65 12.27 -6.23
CA LYS A 81 -10.97 11.50 -7.44
C LYS A 81 -12.41 10.98 -7.47
N CYS A 82 -12.93 10.52 -6.34
CA CYS A 82 -14.27 9.91 -6.27
C CYS A 82 -15.22 10.55 -5.25
N GLY A 83 -14.74 11.49 -4.42
CA GLY A 83 -15.55 12.22 -3.44
C GLY A 83 -15.93 11.43 -2.19
N ILE A 84 -15.36 10.25 -1.95
CA ILE A 84 -15.70 9.39 -0.79
C ILE A 84 -14.65 9.52 0.31
N ASP A 85 -15.08 9.43 1.57
CA ASP A 85 -14.32 9.44 2.82
C ASP A 85 -13.54 8.13 3.10
N SER A 86 -13.05 7.48 2.05
CA SER A 86 -12.34 6.20 2.13
C SER A 86 -10.83 6.36 1.93
N VAL A 87 -10.24 7.38 2.58
CA VAL A 87 -8.82 7.75 2.43
C VAL A 87 -7.99 7.27 3.62
N LEU A 88 -6.85 6.62 3.33
CA LEU A 88 -5.86 6.22 4.32
C LEU A 88 -4.56 6.99 4.16
N ALA A 89 -4.01 7.42 5.29
CA ALA A 89 -2.71 8.08 5.39
C ALA A 89 -1.60 7.06 5.64
N GLU A 90 -0.40 7.25 5.08
CA GLU A 90 0.76 6.40 5.37
C GLU A 90 1.13 6.37 6.87
N ASP A 91 1.03 7.52 7.55
CA ASP A 91 1.28 7.69 9.00
C ASP A 91 0.33 6.85 9.88
N SER A 92 -0.75 6.30 9.31
CA SER A 92 -1.60 5.31 10.00
C SER A 92 -0.88 3.99 10.30
N GLY A 93 0.32 3.79 9.75
CA GLY A 93 1.10 2.57 9.92
C GLY A 93 0.62 1.42 9.03
N TYR A 94 -0.14 1.71 7.97
CA TYR A 94 -0.62 0.74 6.98
C TYR A 94 -0.01 1.00 5.59
N PRO A 95 0.18 -0.05 4.76
CA PRO A 95 0.63 0.10 3.38
C PRO A 95 -0.34 0.96 2.60
N ILE A 96 0.17 1.97 1.94
CA ILE A 96 -0.53 2.63 0.86
C ILE A 96 -0.08 1.98 -0.46
N THR A 97 -0.44 0.70 -0.64
CA THR A 97 -0.14 -0.06 -1.85
C THR A 97 -1.43 -0.55 -2.48
N GLU A 98 -1.44 -0.66 -3.81
CA GLU A 98 -2.61 -1.12 -4.58
C GLU A 98 -3.13 -2.47 -4.07
N VAL A 99 -2.24 -3.42 -3.74
CA VAL A 99 -2.61 -4.73 -3.19
C VAL A 99 -3.36 -4.61 -1.87
N PHE A 100 -2.95 -3.72 -0.97
CA PHE A 100 -3.63 -3.56 0.31
C PHE A 100 -4.95 -2.80 0.17
N LEU A 101 -4.96 -1.72 -0.61
CA LEU A 101 -6.17 -0.96 -0.91
C LEU A 101 -7.23 -1.86 -1.57
N THR A 102 -6.83 -2.76 -2.47
CA THR A 102 -7.71 -3.75 -3.10
C THR A 102 -8.30 -4.72 -2.08
N ARG A 103 -7.51 -5.17 -1.10
CA ARG A 103 -8.02 -6.03 -0.01
C ARG A 103 -9.04 -5.29 0.86
N MET A 104 -8.85 -3.99 1.08
CA MET A 104 -9.85 -3.16 1.76
C MET A 104 -11.10 -2.99 0.90
N TYR A 105 -10.96 -2.65 -0.38
CA TYR A 105 -12.07 -2.58 -1.32
C TYR A 105 -12.90 -3.87 -1.29
N ALA A 106 -12.26 -5.02 -1.40
CA ALA A 106 -12.92 -6.31 -1.40
C ALA A 106 -13.72 -6.59 -0.10
N ARG A 107 -13.31 -5.99 1.02
CA ARG A 107 -13.95 -6.19 2.32
C ARG A 107 -15.14 -5.27 2.57
N TRP A 108 -15.05 -3.99 2.17
CA TRP A 108 -16.11 -2.99 2.40
C TRP A 108 -17.00 -2.73 1.19
N PHE A 109 -16.50 -2.97 -0.02
CA PHE A 109 -17.16 -2.55 -1.27
C PHE A 109 -17.36 -3.70 -2.29
N ALA A 110 -16.91 -4.94 -2.05
CA ALA A 110 -17.13 -6.02 -3.02
C ALA A 110 -18.61 -6.34 -3.34
N ILE A 111 -19.55 -5.92 -2.49
CA ILE A 111 -20.99 -6.17 -2.69
C ILE A 111 -21.64 -5.08 -3.57
N VAL A 112 -20.98 -3.94 -3.82
CA VAL A 112 -21.53 -2.86 -4.67
C VAL A 112 -21.33 -3.05 -6.18
N HIS A 113 -20.91 -4.24 -6.63
CA HIS A 113 -20.90 -4.60 -8.07
C HIS A 113 -22.29 -5.00 -8.60
N ARG A 114 -23.22 -4.04 -8.68
CA ARG A 114 -24.30 -3.97 -9.68
C ARG A 114 -24.50 -2.48 -9.96
N VAL A 115 -24.09 -1.91 -11.09
CA VAL A 115 -24.66 -2.05 -12.45
C VAL A 115 -23.61 -1.74 -13.53
N ASP A 116 -23.69 -2.46 -14.65
CA ASP A 116 -22.91 -2.33 -15.89
C ASP A 116 -23.04 -0.96 -16.59
N GLY A 117 -21.99 -0.54 -17.33
CA GLY A 117 -22.17 0.35 -18.49
C GLY A 117 -21.01 1.29 -18.78
N GLY A 118 -20.12 0.89 -19.71
CA GLY A 118 -19.22 1.84 -20.36
C GLY A 118 -17.95 1.23 -20.97
N GLN A 119 -18.08 0.25 -21.86
CA GLN A 119 -17.04 0.02 -22.88
C GLN A 119 -17.25 1.07 -23.97
N SER A 120 -16.17 1.75 -24.38
CA SER A 120 -16.07 2.52 -25.62
C SER A 120 -14.93 1.97 -26.45
#